data_AF-A0A963Y2S3-F1
#
_entry.id   AF-A0A963Y2S3-F1
#
_cell.length_a   1.000
_cell.length_b   1.000
_cell.length_c   1.000
_cell.angle_alpha   90.00
_cell.angle_beta   90.00
_cell.angle_gamma   90.00
#
_symmetry.space_group_name_H-M   'P 1'
#
loop_
_entity.id
_entity.type
_entity.pdbx_description
1 polymer ?
#
loop_
_entity_poly.entity_id
_entity_poly.type
_entity_poly.pdbx_seq_one_letter_code
_entity_poly.pdbx_strand_id
1 'polypeptide(L)'
;IYITINDIVQGGHRRPFEVFINSKNMEHYAWTVALTRMISAVFRRGGDVSFVVEELKAVFDPRGGAWMQGRYIPSILAAIGGVIECHMIAIGFIKGEGQGLKTDPKAQVMAVGETPRGPACPSCGQYGMQMIEGCMTCPSCGHSKCG
;
A
#
# COMPACT_ATOMS: atom_id res chain seq x y z
N ILE A 1 -9.42 -7.28 11.96
CA ILE A 1 -9.20 -8.05 10.72
C ILE A 1 -8.23 -9.16 11.04
N TYR A 2 -8.43 -10.35 10.48
CA TYR A 2 -7.53 -11.48 10.58
C TYR A 2 -7.00 -11.81 9.19
N ILE A 3 -5.70 -12.05 9.08
CA ILE A 3 -5.03 -12.39 7.82
C ILE A 3 -4.32 -13.72 8.05
N THR A 4 -4.48 -14.65 7.13
CA THR A 4 -3.78 -15.94 7.10
C THR A 4 -3.07 -16.06 5.77
N ILE A 5 -1.79 -16.44 5.77
CA ILE A 5 -1.00 -16.62 4.56
C ILE A 5 -0.47 -18.05 4.58
N ASN A 6 -0.72 -18.78 3.50
CA ASN A 6 -0.20 -20.12 3.30
C ASN A 6 0.96 -20.08 2.31
N ASP A 7 1.93 -20.96 2.53
CA ASP A 7 3.13 -21.08 1.72
C ASP A 7 3.20 -22.43 1.02
N ILE A 8 3.98 -22.48 -0.05
CA ILE A 8 4.44 -23.75 -0.63
C ILE A 8 5.97 -23.76 -0.71
N VAL A 9 6.55 -24.96 -0.75
CA VAL A 9 7.97 -25.15 -1.03
C VAL A 9 8.11 -25.55 -2.50
N GLN A 10 8.87 -24.77 -3.26
CA GLN A 10 9.14 -25.02 -4.67
C GLN A 10 10.64 -24.81 -4.95
N GLY A 11 11.31 -25.82 -5.49
CA GLY A 11 12.75 -25.74 -5.76
C GLY A 11 13.62 -25.52 -4.52
N GLY A 12 13.18 -25.98 -3.35
CA GLY A 12 13.88 -25.77 -2.07
C GLY A 12 13.64 -24.41 -1.41
N HIS A 13 12.89 -23.52 -2.05
CA HIS A 13 12.55 -22.21 -1.51
C HIS A 13 11.08 -22.13 -1.12
N ARG A 14 10.79 -21.49 0.02
CA ARG A 14 9.43 -21.22 0.46
C ARG A 14 8.93 -19.93 -0.18
N ARG A 15 7.70 -19.95 -0.72
CA ARG A 15 7.04 -18.78 -1.31
C ARG A 15 5.58 -18.71 -0.90
N PRO A 16 4.99 -17.51 -0.85
CA PRO A 16 3.56 -17.38 -0.55
C PRO A 16 2.75 -18.01 -1.69
N PHE A 17 1.63 -18.63 -1.33
CA PHE A 17 0.75 -19.35 -2.25
C PHE A 17 -0.67 -18.79 -2.27
N GLU A 18 -1.22 -18.47 -1.11
CA GLU A 18 -2.55 -17.87 -0.98
C GLU A 18 -2.66 -17.07 0.31
N VAL A 19 -3.59 -16.12 0.31
CA VAL A 19 -3.93 -15.31 1.48
C VAL A 19 -5.43 -15.39 1.74
N PHE A 20 -5.81 -15.36 3.01
CA PHE A 20 -7.19 -15.26 3.46
C PHE A 20 -7.34 -14.04 4.36
N ILE A 21 -8.18 -13.09 3.97
CA ILE A 21 -8.46 -11.89 4.77
C ILE A 21 -9.89 -12.00 5.27
N ASN A 22 -10.05 -11.99 6.59
CA ASN A 22 -11.34 -12.05 7.26
C ASN A 22 -11.58 -10.79 8.10
N SER A 23 -12.78 -10.24 8.03
CA SER A 23 -13.19 -9.06 8.80
C SER A 23 -14.54 -9.32 9.47
N LYS A 24 -14.68 -8.86 10.72
CA LYS A 24 -15.97 -8.79 11.40
C LYS A 24 -16.84 -7.62 10.91
N ASN A 25 -16.25 -6.67 10.18
CA ASN A 25 -17.01 -5.58 9.56
C ASN A 25 -17.58 -6.06 8.21
N MET A 26 -18.91 -6.17 8.14
CA MET A 26 -19.60 -6.63 6.94
C MET A 26 -19.70 -5.56 5.84
N GLU A 27 -19.53 -4.28 6.16
CA GLU A 27 -19.64 -3.17 5.20
C GLU A 27 -18.63 -3.29 4.04
N HIS A 28 -17.46 -3.87 4.32
CA HIS A 28 -16.41 -4.08 3.33
C HIS A 28 -16.25 -5.54 2.92
N TYR A 29 -17.22 -6.41 3.23
CA TYR A 29 -17.10 -7.85 3.01
C TYR A 29 -16.84 -8.22 1.55
N ALA A 30 -17.66 -7.69 0.62
CA ALA A 30 -17.52 -7.99 -0.82
C ALA A 30 -16.14 -7.60 -1.37
N TRP A 31 -15.66 -6.40 -1.02
CA TRP A 31 -14.34 -5.91 -1.42
C TRP A 31 -13.21 -6.72 -0.77
N THR A 32 -13.35 -7.12 0.49
CA THR A 32 -12.37 -7.97 1.19
C THR A 32 -12.24 -9.34 0.53
N VAL A 33 -13.38 -9.95 0.14
CA VAL A 33 -13.39 -11.24 -0.57
C VAL A 33 -12.76 -11.11 -1.96
N ALA A 34 -13.09 -10.05 -2.69
CA ALA A 34 -12.50 -9.78 -4.00
C ALA A 34 -10.98 -9.61 -3.91
N LEU A 35 -10.51 -8.81 -2.96
CA LEU A 35 -9.08 -8.58 -2.72
C LEU A 35 -8.35 -9.88 -2.37
N THR A 36 -8.92 -10.67 -1.47
CA THR A 36 -8.39 -11.99 -1.07
C THR A 36 -8.22 -12.91 -2.28
N ARG A 37 -9.22 -12.97 -3.17
CA ARG A 37 -9.19 -13.79 -4.38
C ARG A 37 -8.14 -13.30 -5.38
N MET A 38 -8.03 -11.99 -5.57
CA MET A 38 -7.07 -11.39 -6.50
C MET A 38 -5.63 -11.63 -6.05
N ILE A 39 -5.29 -11.34 -4.79
CA ILE A 39 -3.94 -11.58 -4.26
C ILE A 39 -3.58 -13.06 -4.34
N SER A 40 -4.51 -13.94 -3.96
CA SER A 40 -4.26 -15.39 -4.05
C SER A 40 -4.08 -15.87 -5.48
N ALA A 41 -4.77 -15.27 -6.46
CA ALA A 41 -4.56 -15.61 -7.87
C ALA A 41 -3.16 -15.21 -8.34
N VAL A 42 -2.65 -14.04 -7.91
CA VAL A 42 -1.28 -13.59 -8.21
C VAL A 42 -0.26 -14.51 -7.56
N PHE A 43 -0.42 -14.85 -6.27
CA PHE A 43 0.50 -15.75 -5.57
C PHE A 43 0.54 -17.15 -6.19
N ARG A 44 -0.60 -17.69 -6.63
CA ARG A 44 -0.64 -18.99 -7.32
C ARG A 44 0.13 -18.99 -8.63
N ARG A 45 0.10 -17.89 -9.40
CA ARG A 45 0.84 -17.75 -10.67
C ARG A 45 2.35 -17.88 -10.46
N GLY A 46 2.85 -17.50 -9.29
CA GLY A 46 4.28 -17.57 -8.94
C GLY A 46 5.12 -16.54 -9.70
N GLY A 47 6.44 -16.72 -9.67
CA GLY A 47 7.40 -15.68 -10.09
C GLY A 47 7.69 -14.70 -8.96
N ASP A 48 8.14 -13.50 -9.32
CA ASP A 48 8.30 -12.40 -8.38
C ASP A 48 6.94 -11.78 -8.06
N VAL A 49 6.46 -12.02 -6.84
CA VAL A 49 5.19 -11.49 -6.33
C VAL A 49 5.38 -10.42 -5.26
N SER A 50 6.63 -9.94 -5.08
CA SER A 50 6.95 -8.89 -4.10
C SER A 50 6.27 -7.55 -4.43
N PHE A 51 5.99 -7.27 -5.71
CA PHE A 51 5.26 -6.08 -6.14
C PHE A 51 3.88 -5.93 -5.48
N VAL A 52 3.22 -7.04 -5.11
CA VAL A 52 1.90 -6.99 -4.45
C VAL A 52 1.98 -6.23 -3.12
N VAL A 53 3.09 -6.39 -2.39
CA VAL A 53 3.34 -5.65 -1.14
C VAL A 53 3.43 -4.16 -1.41
N GLU A 54 4.13 -3.79 -2.48
CA GLU A 54 4.38 -2.40 -2.85
C GLU A 54 3.07 -1.71 -3.26
N GLU A 55 2.31 -2.34 -4.16
CA GLU A 55 1.01 -1.85 -4.62
C GLU A 55 0.04 -1.65 -3.44
N LEU A 56 -0.02 -2.59 -2.50
CA LEU A 56 -0.89 -2.47 -1.32
C LEU A 56 -0.44 -1.34 -0.39
N LYS A 57 0.87 -1.19 -0.14
CA LYS A 57 1.44 -0.13 0.70
C LYS A 57 1.30 1.27 0.09
N ALA A 58 1.20 1.36 -1.24
CA ALA A 58 0.98 2.61 -1.96
C ALA A 58 -0.48 3.10 -1.89
N VAL A 59 -1.44 2.24 -1.52
CA VAL A 59 -2.84 2.67 -1.43
C VAL A 59 -3.06 3.59 -0.24
N PHE A 60 -3.50 4.81 -0.54
CA PHE A 60 -3.83 5.85 0.43
C PHE A 60 -5.35 5.98 0.60
N ASP A 61 -5.82 6.12 1.84
CA ASP A 61 -7.21 6.44 2.15
C ASP A 61 -7.29 7.85 2.77
N PRO A 62 -7.90 8.85 2.09
CA PRO A 62 -7.97 10.22 2.61
C PRO A 62 -8.85 10.38 3.85
N ARG A 63 -9.74 9.41 4.12
CA ARG A 63 -10.58 9.37 5.32
C ARG A 63 -10.12 8.30 6.30
N GLY A 64 -9.05 7.60 5.96
CA GLY A 64 -8.47 6.51 6.73
C GLY A 64 -7.05 6.82 7.17
N GLY A 65 -6.45 5.80 7.79
CA GLY A 65 -5.10 5.85 8.31
C GLY A 65 -5.04 5.93 9.83
N ALA A 66 -3.99 5.35 10.39
CA ALA A 66 -3.80 5.25 11.82
C ALA A 66 -2.32 5.23 12.16
N TRP A 67 -1.98 5.77 13.33
CA TRP A 67 -0.67 5.54 13.93
C TRP A 67 -0.67 4.18 14.60
N MET A 68 0.23 3.31 14.16
CA MET A 68 0.39 1.96 14.70
C MET A 68 1.88 1.72 14.94
N GLN A 69 2.24 1.33 16.17
CA GLN A 69 3.62 1.01 16.55
C GLN A 69 4.64 2.11 16.16
N GLY A 70 4.28 3.38 16.34
CA GLY A 70 5.16 4.52 16.04
C GLY A 70 5.32 4.84 14.55
N ARG A 71 4.61 4.15 13.66
CA ARG A 71 4.57 4.44 12.22
C ARG A 71 3.17 4.84 11.79
N TYR A 72 3.08 5.82 10.91
CA TYR A 72 1.82 6.15 10.25
C TYR A 72 1.50 5.10 9.17
N ILE A 73 0.34 4.48 9.27
CA ILE A 73 -0.20 3.57 8.26
C ILE A 73 -1.31 4.30 7.51
N PRO A 74 -1.17 4.55 6.19
CA PRO A 74 -2.07 5.44 5.44
C PRO A 74 -3.42 4.84 5.08
N SER A 75 -3.57 3.51 5.18
CA SER A 75 -4.84 2.83 4.90
C SER A 75 -4.83 1.40 5.46
N ILE A 76 -6.00 0.78 5.49
CA ILE A 76 -6.15 -0.65 5.84
C ILE A 76 -5.43 -1.57 4.84
N LEU A 77 -5.37 -1.17 3.57
CA LEU A 77 -4.68 -1.90 2.52
C LEU A 77 -3.16 -1.82 2.71
N ALA A 78 -2.65 -0.65 3.09
CA ALA A 78 -1.25 -0.51 3.46
C ALA A 78 -0.89 -1.34 4.70
N ALA A 79 -1.80 -1.47 5.66
CA ALA A 79 -1.62 -2.37 6.80
C ALA A 79 -1.52 -3.84 6.35
N ILE A 80 -2.41 -4.28 5.47
CA ILE A 80 -2.38 -5.64 4.89
C ILE A 80 -1.06 -5.86 4.12
N GLY A 81 -0.65 -4.89 3.31
CA GLY A 81 0.64 -4.93 2.60
C GLY A 81 1.82 -5.09 3.56
N GLY A 82 1.82 -4.38 4.70
CA GLY A 82 2.82 -4.56 5.75
C GLY A 82 2.83 -5.96 6.37
N VAL A 83 1.67 -6.54 6.65
CA VAL A 83 1.58 -7.92 7.17
C VAL A 83 2.14 -8.94 6.17
N ILE A 84 1.81 -8.78 4.89
CA ILE A 84 2.34 -9.64 3.81
C ILE A 84 3.86 -9.46 3.69
N GLU A 85 4.38 -8.23 3.76
CA GLU A 85 5.82 -7.95 3.74
C GLU A 85 6.55 -8.68 4.88
N CYS A 86 6.06 -8.53 6.12
CA CYS A 86 6.64 -9.20 7.27
C CYS A 86 6.68 -10.73 7.09
N HIS A 87 5.59 -11.31 6.57
CA HIS A 87 5.53 -12.74 6.27
C HIS A 87 6.54 -13.15 5.18
N MET A 88 6.61 -12.41 4.07
CA MET A 88 7.53 -12.71 2.96
C MET A 88 9.00 -12.57 3.37
N ILE A 89 9.33 -11.67 4.30
CA ILE A 89 10.66 -11.58 4.91
C ILE A 89 10.91 -12.79 5.81
N ALA A 90 9.95 -13.16 6.67
CA ALA A 90 10.08 -14.27 7.61
C ALA A 90 10.34 -15.62 6.92
N ILE A 91 9.77 -15.83 5.73
CA ILE A 91 10.00 -17.06 4.94
C ILE A 91 11.23 -16.96 4.02
N GLY A 92 11.95 -15.84 4.03
CA GLY A 92 13.13 -15.61 3.19
C GLY A 92 12.83 -15.36 1.71
N PHE A 93 11.60 -15.01 1.36
CA PHE A 93 11.20 -14.67 -0.01
C PHE A 93 11.65 -13.25 -0.40
N ILE A 94 11.54 -12.29 0.53
CA ILE A 94 12.12 -10.95 0.38
C ILE A 94 13.30 -10.82 1.36
N LYS A 95 14.39 -10.17 0.92
CA LYS A 95 15.62 -10.02 1.72
C LYS A 95 15.50 -9.07 2.92
N GLY A 96 14.57 -8.12 2.87
CA GLY A 96 14.35 -7.14 3.93
C GLY A 96 13.27 -6.12 3.55
N GLU A 97 12.87 -5.27 4.49
CA GLU A 97 11.85 -4.24 4.25
C GLU A 97 12.24 -3.35 3.06
N GLY A 98 11.29 -3.12 2.14
CA GLY A 98 11.54 -2.33 0.94
C GLY A 98 12.55 -2.95 -0.06
N GLN A 99 12.93 -4.23 0.09
CA GLN A 99 13.82 -4.91 -0.86
C GLN A 99 13.07 -5.73 -1.93
N GLY A 100 11.75 -5.54 -2.08
CA GLY A 100 10.94 -6.04 -3.20
C GLY A 100 11.19 -5.33 -4.54
N LEU A 101 11.99 -4.25 -4.54
CA LEU A 101 12.18 -3.32 -5.66
C LEU A 101 12.86 -3.87 -6.93
N LYS A 102 13.03 -5.19 -7.07
CA LYS A 102 13.80 -5.75 -8.20
C LYS A 102 13.12 -6.98 -8.80
N THR A 103 12.16 -6.74 -9.68
CA THR A 103 12.36 -6.89 -11.14
C THR A 103 11.10 -6.56 -11.93
N ASP A 104 11.01 -5.31 -12.40
CA ASP A 104 10.35 -5.06 -13.67
C ASP A 104 11.28 -4.16 -14.52
N PRO A 105 11.96 -4.69 -15.55
CA PRO A 105 12.79 -3.90 -16.46
C PRO A 105 12.02 -2.79 -17.19
N LYS A 106 10.68 -2.75 -17.05
CA LYS A 106 9.79 -1.72 -17.59
C LYS A 106 9.27 -0.72 -16.56
N ALA A 107 9.53 -0.90 -15.25
CA ALA A 107 9.11 0.03 -14.20
C ALA A 107 10.05 1.24 -14.03
N GLN A 108 10.91 1.53 -15.00
CA GLN A 108 11.68 2.78 -15.05
C GLN A 108 10.87 4.02 -15.49
N VAL A 109 9.55 3.91 -15.61
CA VAL A 109 8.69 5.07 -15.92
C VAL A 109 7.67 5.26 -14.82
N MET A 110 8.14 5.65 -13.64
CA MET A 110 7.45 6.59 -12.74
C MET A 110 8.43 6.95 -11.62
N ALA A 111 9.52 7.62 -12.00
CA ALA A 111 10.15 8.55 -11.09
C ALA A 111 9.10 9.65 -10.81
N VAL A 112 8.25 9.46 -9.81
CA VAL A 112 7.54 10.57 -9.16
C VAL A 112 8.59 11.30 -8.33
N GLY A 113 9.48 11.97 -9.05
CA GLY A 113 10.32 13.01 -8.50
C GLY A 113 9.40 14.16 -8.16
N GLU A 114 9.05 14.25 -6.89
CA GLU A 114 8.94 15.49 -6.13
C GLU A 114 8.58 15.12 -4.70
N THR A 115 9.54 15.33 -3.78
CA THR A 115 9.24 15.55 -2.36
C THR A 115 7.98 16.44 -2.24
N PRO A 116 6.98 16.10 -1.41
CA PRO A 116 5.73 16.86 -1.33
C PRO A 116 6.03 18.36 -1.15
N ARG A 117 5.65 19.18 -2.14
CA ARG A 117 5.95 20.63 -2.20
C ARG A 117 5.16 21.48 -1.18
N GLY A 118 4.60 20.88 -0.13
CA GLY A 118 3.80 21.57 0.86
C GLY A 118 2.68 20.71 1.45
N PRO A 119 1.90 21.25 2.40
CA PRO A 119 0.81 20.55 3.06
C PRO A 119 -0.28 20.10 2.09
N ALA A 120 -1.01 19.05 2.48
CA ALA A 120 -2.13 18.50 1.71
C ALA A 120 -3.34 19.45 1.72
N CYS A 121 -4.02 19.56 0.58
CA CYS A 121 -5.27 20.30 0.46
C CYS A 121 -6.41 19.55 1.18
N PRO A 122 -7.14 20.17 2.11
CA PRO A 122 -8.24 19.52 2.83
C PRO A 122 -9.48 19.28 1.95
N SER A 123 -9.57 19.92 0.78
CA SER A 123 -10.68 19.75 -0.15
C SER A 123 -10.49 18.58 -1.12
N CYS A 124 -9.29 18.43 -1.69
CA CYS A 124 -9.03 17.43 -2.75
C CYS A 124 -7.91 16.43 -2.45
N GLY A 125 -7.18 16.59 -1.33
CA GLY A 125 -6.10 15.69 -0.92
C GLY A 125 -4.78 15.84 -1.70
N GLN A 126 -4.71 16.71 -2.72
CA GLN A 126 -3.45 16.96 -3.43
C GLN A 126 -2.44 17.72 -2.56
N TYR A 127 -1.17 17.35 -2.69
CA TYR A 127 -0.04 17.98 -2.00
C TYR A 127 0.44 19.21 -2.78
N GLY A 128 1.02 20.18 -2.07
CA GLY A 128 1.52 21.41 -2.68
C GLY A 128 0.60 22.61 -2.51
N MET A 129 -0.12 22.71 -1.38
CA MET A 129 -0.74 23.98 -0.99
C MET A 129 0.34 25.06 -0.80
N GLN A 130 0.06 26.27 -1.30
CA GLN A 130 0.97 27.41 -1.29
C GLN A 130 0.33 28.60 -0.59
N MET A 131 1.15 29.41 0.09
CA MET A 131 0.68 30.64 0.69
C MET A 131 0.76 31.77 -0.34
N ILE A 132 -0.40 32.25 -0.79
CA ILE A 132 -0.55 33.32 -1.78
C ILE A 132 -1.38 34.42 -1.12
N GLU A 133 -0.83 35.62 -1.03
CA GLU A 133 -1.52 36.81 -0.49
C GLU A 133 -2.12 36.60 0.92
N GLY A 134 -1.46 35.81 1.76
CA GLY A 134 -1.92 35.52 3.13
C GLY A 134 -2.90 34.35 3.24
N CYS A 135 -3.27 33.71 2.13
CA CYS A 135 -4.18 32.57 2.11
C CYS A 135 -3.47 31.29 1.66
N MET A 136 -3.78 30.17 2.32
CA MET A 136 -3.35 28.85 1.87
C MET A 136 -4.21 28.39 0.70
N THR A 137 -3.62 28.35 -0.50
CA THR A 137 -4.31 28.10 -1.77
C THR A 137 -3.82 26.80 -2.43
N CYS A 138 -4.75 26.01 -2.95
CA CYS A 138 -4.48 24.78 -3.70
C CYS A 138 -4.58 25.02 -5.21
N PRO A 139 -3.48 24.88 -5.98
CA PRO A 139 -3.50 25.09 -7.43
C PRO A 139 -4.32 24.02 -8.18
N SER A 140 -4.48 22.83 -7.60
CA SER A 140 -5.15 21.71 -8.26
C SER A 140 -6.68 21.77 -8.23
N CYS A 141 -7.27 22.47 -7.26
CA CYS A 141 -8.74 22.53 -7.11
C CYS A 141 -9.30 23.91 -6.75
N GLY A 142 -8.45 24.93 -6.54
CA GLY A 142 -8.86 26.28 -6.22
C GLY A 142 -9.30 26.50 -4.76
N HIS A 143 -9.17 25.51 -3.87
CA HIS A 143 -9.44 25.69 -2.45
C HIS A 143 -8.52 26.76 -1.84
N SER A 144 -9.10 27.72 -1.10
CA SER A 144 -8.35 28.76 -0.40
C SER A 144 -8.85 28.92 1.03
N LYS A 145 -7.91 29.04 1.99
CA LYS A 145 -8.18 29.33 3.40
C LYS A 145 -7.30 30.48 3.87
N CYS A 146 -7.92 31.62 4.14
CA CYS A 146 -7.27 32.80 4.72
C CYS A 146 -7.40 32.78 6.25
N GLY A 147 -6.42 33.37 6.94
CA GLY A 147 -6.39 33.54 8.40
C GLY A 147 -6.46 35.00 8.80
#